data_AF-A0A8C1GV33-F1
#
_entry.id   AF-A0A8C1GV33-F1
#
_cell.length_a   1.000
_cell.length_b   1.000
_cell.length_c   1.000
_cell.angle_alpha   90.00
_cell.angle_beta   90.00
_cell.angle_gamma   90.00
#
_symmetry.space_group_name_H-M   'P 1'
#
loop_
_entity.id
_entity.type
_entity.pdbx_description
1 polymer ?
#
loop_
_entity_poly.entity_id
_entity_poly.type
_entity_poly.pdbx_seq_one_letter_code
_entity_poly.pdbx_strand_id
1 'polypeptide(L)'
;MQLQLISIVLILHCMEYTNCQHHGSKHLPNKQGSGVSCQGGCQTCSVMLPTDTCKPKLFIHLERDGMRQIGVCLASCPNGFYGTRSPDRNDCIKCGSECDSCFNRNFCLRCRAGSYLHKGKCMESCPDGLVSSDTMKECVPACPADCESCQNSDTCTRCAPGHFLLHGQCHHVCPDEFEPNDSMECIPTVHCEVSEWNEWGPCSRSGKTCGFKWGEETRTRTVLQNPSPMGSPCPATSEKRECLVKRRRCKPKGQRRGEKKKRFNLQEKENGEARRERKREREKETIDREDSESRNKTEHRPRRDQSRDAGTV
;
A
#
# COMPACT_ATOMS: atom_id res chain seq x y z
N MET A 1 24.00 -30.75 21.34
CA MET A 1 22.68 -30.23 21.78
C MET A 1 21.47 -30.81 21.02
N GLN A 2 21.62 -31.76 20.07
CA GLN A 2 20.47 -32.37 19.35
C GLN A 2 20.02 -33.75 19.88
N LEU A 3 20.82 -34.42 20.70
CA LEU A 3 20.50 -35.77 21.23
C LEU A 3 19.58 -35.76 22.47
N GLN A 4 19.48 -34.64 23.19
CA GLN A 4 18.63 -34.55 24.38
C GLN A 4 17.15 -34.27 24.06
N LEU A 5 16.84 -33.71 22.88
CA LEU A 5 15.46 -33.45 22.46
C LEU A 5 14.73 -34.73 22.03
N ILE A 6 15.43 -35.71 21.45
CA ILE A 6 14.86 -37.01 21.04
C ILE A 6 14.43 -37.82 22.27
N SER A 7 15.18 -37.70 23.38
CA SER A 7 14.84 -38.38 24.62
C SER A 7 13.58 -37.84 25.29
N ILE A 8 13.27 -36.56 25.13
CA ILE A 8 12.07 -35.94 25.74
C ILE A 8 10.81 -36.26 24.91
N VAL A 9 10.94 -36.39 23.59
CA VAL A 9 9.82 -36.82 22.71
C VAL A 9 9.44 -38.28 22.96
N LEU A 10 10.42 -39.16 23.25
CA LEU A 10 10.13 -40.53 23.66
C LEU A 10 9.45 -40.60 25.04
N ILE A 11 9.85 -39.76 25.99
CA ILE A 11 9.24 -39.72 27.34
C ILE A 11 7.80 -39.14 27.29
N LEU A 12 7.49 -38.22 26.38
CA LEU A 12 6.13 -37.70 26.18
C LEU A 12 5.19 -38.65 25.45
N HIS A 13 5.72 -39.60 24.65
CA HIS A 13 4.92 -40.69 24.08
C HIS A 13 4.64 -41.84 25.06
N CYS A 14 5.31 -41.87 26.23
CA CYS A 14 5.16 -42.92 27.24
C CYS A 14 4.10 -42.62 28.32
N MET A 15 3.47 -41.44 28.32
CA MET A 15 2.60 -41.00 29.41
C MET A 15 1.11 -41.37 29.28
N GLU A 16 0.71 -42.34 28.45
CA GLU A 16 -0.70 -42.81 28.47
C GLU A 16 -0.87 -44.20 27.81
N TYR A 17 -0.24 -45.23 28.37
CA TYR A 17 -0.61 -46.62 28.09
C TYR A 17 -0.80 -47.36 29.42
N THR A 18 -1.99 -47.20 30.03
CA THR A 18 -2.35 -47.99 31.21
C THR A 18 -2.71 -49.40 30.77
N ASN A 19 -1.71 -50.28 30.75
CA ASN A 19 -1.90 -51.69 30.44
C ASN A 19 -2.51 -52.41 31.65
N CYS A 20 -3.48 -53.28 31.42
CA CYS A 20 -4.04 -54.15 32.46
C CYS A 20 -3.13 -55.38 32.64
N GLN A 21 -1.94 -55.20 33.20
CA GLN A 21 -1.07 -56.33 33.55
C GLN A 21 -1.19 -56.66 35.04
N HIS A 22 -1.58 -57.91 35.32
CA HIS A 22 -1.47 -58.53 36.63
C HIS A 22 0.00 -58.84 36.95
N HIS A 23 0.57 -58.18 37.95
CA HIS A 23 1.69 -58.78 38.70
C HIS A 23 1.12 -59.84 39.64
N GLY A 24 1.31 -61.11 39.32
CA GLY A 24 1.11 -62.20 40.27
C GLY A 24 2.19 -62.12 41.35
N SER A 25 1.81 -61.81 42.58
CA SER A 25 2.68 -62.06 43.73
C SER A 25 1.88 -62.69 44.87
N LYS A 26 2.33 -63.89 45.21
CA LYS A 26 1.86 -64.72 46.33
C LYS A 26 2.16 -63.97 47.63
N HIS A 27 1.14 -63.57 48.39
CA HIS A 27 1.06 -63.69 49.86
C HIS A 27 -0.14 -62.90 50.39
N LEU A 28 -1.02 -63.57 51.14
CA LEU A 28 -1.85 -62.92 52.15
C LEU A 28 -0.94 -62.61 53.36
N PRO A 29 -1.18 -61.52 54.11
CA PRO A 29 -2.15 -61.64 55.19
C PRO A 29 -3.07 -60.43 55.37
N ASN A 30 -4.32 -60.77 55.67
CA ASN A 30 -5.25 -60.13 56.59
C ASN A 30 -5.07 -58.62 56.89
N LYS A 31 -5.85 -57.78 56.20
CA LYS A 31 -6.36 -56.53 56.77
C LYS A 31 -7.70 -56.20 56.12
N GLN A 32 -8.75 -56.20 56.93
CA GLN A 32 -10.08 -55.75 56.55
C GLN A 32 -10.03 -54.28 56.13
N GLY A 33 -10.72 -53.95 55.03
CA GLY A 33 -10.92 -52.58 54.55
C GLY A 33 -9.96 -52.14 53.46
N SER A 34 -10.33 -52.39 52.20
CA SER A 34 -10.03 -51.51 51.06
C SER A 34 -10.74 -52.05 49.83
N GLY A 35 -11.62 -51.23 49.24
CA GLY A 35 -12.16 -51.50 47.92
C GLY A 35 -11.02 -51.73 46.95
N VAL A 36 -11.10 -52.81 46.17
CA VAL A 36 -10.16 -53.11 45.10
C VAL A 36 -10.29 -52.00 44.07
N SER A 37 -9.44 -50.97 44.18
CA SER A 37 -9.37 -49.90 43.19
C SER A 37 -8.64 -50.45 41.98
N CYS A 38 -9.40 -50.74 40.92
CA CYS A 38 -8.86 -51.02 39.60
C CYS A 38 -7.91 -49.89 39.18
N GLN A 39 -6.60 -50.14 39.19
CA GLN A 39 -5.62 -49.22 38.61
C GLN A 39 -5.74 -49.26 37.08
N GLY A 40 -5.89 -48.07 36.47
CA GLY A 40 -6.04 -47.93 35.02
C GLY A 40 -7.46 -48.17 34.51
N GLY A 41 -8.29 -47.12 34.44
CA GLY A 41 -9.46 -47.02 33.55
C GLY A 41 -10.64 -48.02 33.67
N CYS A 42 -10.51 -49.17 34.33
CA CYS A 42 -11.51 -50.23 34.33
C CYS A 42 -12.63 -49.98 35.37
N GLN A 43 -13.86 -50.40 35.03
CA GLN A 43 -15.04 -50.29 35.88
C GLN A 43 -15.19 -51.52 36.80
N THR A 44 -14.78 -52.70 36.34
CA THR A 44 -14.75 -53.96 37.09
C THR A 44 -13.46 -54.73 36.76
N CYS A 45 -12.75 -55.20 37.79
CA CYS A 45 -11.57 -56.07 37.64
C CYS A 45 -11.88 -57.42 38.28
N SER A 46 -12.47 -58.33 37.51
CA SER A 46 -12.67 -59.71 37.95
C SER A 46 -11.47 -60.55 37.54
N VAL A 47 -10.88 -61.27 38.50
CA VAL A 47 -9.67 -62.12 38.36
C VAL A 47 -9.83 -63.25 37.32
N MET A 48 -11.03 -63.46 36.76
CA MET A 48 -11.35 -64.58 35.87
C MET A 48 -12.15 -64.23 34.60
N LEU A 49 -12.46 -62.96 34.34
CA LEU A 49 -13.22 -62.59 33.13
C LEU A 49 -12.48 -61.50 32.35
N PRO A 50 -12.57 -61.50 31.00
CA PRO A 50 -11.99 -60.46 30.16
C PRO A 50 -12.50 -59.08 30.62
N THR A 51 -11.68 -58.04 30.45
CA THR A 51 -11.98 -56.65 30.82
C THR A 51 -13.13 -56.08 29.98
N ASP A 52 -14.36 -56.51 30.24
CA ASP A 52 -15.52 -56.22 29.38
C ASP A 52 -16.07 -54.81 29.59
N THR A 53 -15.62 -54.06 30.60
CA THR A 53 -16.22 -52.76 30.94
C THR A 53 -15.20 -51.72 31.39
N CYS A 54 -14.97 -50.74 30.53
CA CYS A 54 -14.21 -49.52 30.82
C CYS A 54 -15.10 -48.48 31.52
N LYS A 55 -14.49 -47.53 32.23
CA LYS A 55 -15.20 -46.33 32.71
C LYS A 55 -15.91 -45.65 31.53
N PRO A 56 -17.10 -45.04 31.74
CA PRO A 56 -17.96 -44.53 30.67
C PRO A 56 -17.33 -43.43 29.80
N LYS A 57 -16.20 -42.84 30.21
CA LYS A 57 -15.44 -41.84 29.44
C LYS A 57 -14.33 -42.44 28.56
N LEU A 58 -14.01 -43.72 28.72
CA LEU A 58 -12.93 -44.39 28.01
C LEU A 58 -13.47 -45.31 26.91
N PHE A 59 -12.62 -45.60 25.93
CA PHE A 59 -12.88 -46.53 24.84
C PHE A 59 -12.17 -47.86 25.10
N ILE A 60 -12.83 -48.98 24.82
CA ILE A 60 -12.23 -50.30 24.86
C ILE A 60 -11.59 -50.62 23.50
N HIS A 61 -10.30 -50.95 23.52
CA HIS A 61 -9.54 -51.48 22.39
C HIS A 61 -9.21 -52.95 22.64
N LEU A 62 -9.53 -53.83 21.70
CA LEU A 62 -9.27 -55.26 21.79
C LEU A 62 -7.94 -55.60 21.12
N GLU A 63 -6.92 -55.87 21.94
CA GLU A 63 -5.61 -56.35 21.48
C GLU A 63 -5.63 -57.89 21.40
N ARG A 64 -5.00 -58.47 20.38
CA ARG A 64 -4.90 -59.93 20.22
C ARG A 64 -3.49 -60.38 20.59
N ASP A 65 -3.38 -61.20 21.64
CA ASP A 65 -2.15 -61.89 22.03
C ASP A 65 -2.33 -63.40 21.83
N GLY A 66 -1.84 -63.91 20.70
CA GLY A 66 -2.08 -65.29 20.26
C GLY A 66 -3.58 -65.58 20.05
N MET A 67 -4.13 -66.47 20.87
CA MET A 67 -5.57 -66.84 20.87
C MET A 67 -6.41 -66.02 21.86
N ARG A 68 -5.78 -65.15 22.67
CA ARG A 68 -6.48 -64.36 23.69
C ARG A 68 -6.80 -62.97 23.12
N GLN A 69 -7.98 -62.44 23.47
CA GLN A 69 -8.33 -61.04 23.25
C GLN A 69 -8.32 -60.32 24.60
N ILE A 70 -7.54 -59.25 24.70
CA ILE A 70 -7.37 -58.45 25.91
C ILE A 70 -7.98 -57.08 25.66
N GLY A 71 -8.91 -56.65 26.52
CA GLY A 71 -9.50 -55.32 26.46
C GLY A 71 -8.64 -54.30 27.20
N VAL A 72 -8.21 -53.26 26.49
CA VAL A 72 -7.44 -52.12 27.01
C VAL A 72 -8.32 -50.87 26.97
N CYS A 73 -8.42 -50.16 28.10
CA CYS A 73 -9.21 -48.93 28.20
C CYS A 73 -8.34 -47.70 27.88
N LEU A 74 -8.68 -46.97 26.82
CA LEU A 74 -7.94 -45.81 26.33
C LEU A 74 -8.80 -44.54 26.31
N ALA A 75 -8.17 -43.39 26.52
CA ALA A 75 -8.84 -42.10 26.41
C ALA A 75 -9.19 -41.73 24.95
N SER A 76 -8.41 -42.25 24.00
CA SER A 76 -8.61 -42.09 22.56
C SER A 76 -8.15 -43.35 21.83
N CYS A 77 -8.82 -43.68 20.72
CA CYS A 77 -8.48 -44.85 19.94
C CYS A 77 -7.12 -44.70 19.23
N PRO A 78 -6.33 -45.79 19.12
CA PRO A 78 -5.06 -45.77 18.43
C PRO A 78 -5.23 -45.57 16.91
N ASN A 79 -4.13 -45.26 16.21
CA ASN A 79 -4.13 -45.13 14.75
C ASN A 79 -4.70 -46.39 14.07
N GLY A 80 -5.50 -46.20 13.01
CA GLY A 80 -6.21 -47.29 12.35
C GLY A 80 -7.49 -47.75 13.05
N PHE A 81 -7.91 -47.08 14.14
CA PHE A 81 -9.18 -47.31 14.82
C PHE A 81 -9.94 -46.00 15.02
N TYR A 82 -11.27 -46.06 14.97
CA TYR A 82 -12.16 -44.95 15.29
C TYR A 82 -13.06 -45.31 16.47
N GLY A 83 -13.37 -44.31 17.30
CA GLY A 83 -14.18 -44.50 18.51
C GLY A 83 -15.67 -44.43 18.21
N THR A 84 -16.44 -45.40 18.69
CA THR A 84 -17.92 -45.37 18.68
C THR A 84 -18.44 -45.38 20.10
N ARG A 85 -19.39 -44.49 20.41
CA ARG A 85 -20.04 -44.43 21.72
C ARG A 85 -21.40 -45.11 21.63
N SER A 86 -21.60 -46.16 22.42
CA SER A 86 -22.87 -46.87 22.57
C SER A 86 -23.37 -46.72 24.00
N PRO A 87 -24.67 -46.95 24.27
CA PRO A 87 -25.23 -46.88 25.62
C PRO A 87 -24.52 -47.82 26.62
N ASP A 88 -24.02 -48.95 26.11
CA ASP A 88 -23.44 -50.01 26.93
C ASP A 88 -21.92 -49.84 27.15
N ARG A 89 -21.19 -49.39 26.13
CA ARG A 89 -19.74 -49.10 26.19
C ARG A 89 -19.27 -48.28 24.99
N ASN A 90 -18.09 -47.68 25.10
CA ASN A 90 -17.44 -47.05 23.95
C ASN A 90 -16.37 -48.00 23.39
N ASP A 91 -16.44 -48.31 22.10
CA ASP A 91 -15.55 -49.26 21.43
C ASP A 91 -14.59 -48.54 20.47
N CYS A 92 -13.36 -49.03 20.36
CA CYS A 92 -12.45 -48.70 19.26
C CYS A 92 -12.62 -49.72 18.14
N ILE A 93 -13.17 -49.28 17.01
CA ILE A 93 -13.43 -50.13 15.85
C ILE A 93 -12.34 -49.91 14.81
N LYS A 94 -11.80 -50.99 14.27
CA LYS A 94 -10.76 -50.95 13.22
C LYS A 94 -11.32 -50.30 11.94
N CYS A 95 -10.52 -49.46 11.30
CA CYS A 95 -10.80 -48.93 9.96
C CYS A 95 -10.81 -50.04 8.91
N GLY A 96 -11.36 -49.75 7.72
CA GLY A 96 -11.33 -50.68 6.58
C GLY A 96 -9.90 -51.03 6.14
N SER A 97 -9.72 -52.12 5.38
CA SER A 97 -8.39 -52.61 4.97
C SER A 97 -7.58 -51.56 4.19
N GLU A 98 -8.25 -50.79 3.33
CA GLU A 98 -7.64 -49.78 2.46
C GLU A 98 -7.37 -48.44 3.16
N CYS A 99 -7.79 -48.33 4.42
CA CYS A 99 -7.78 -47.09 5.18
C CYS A 99 -6.78 -47.18 6.34
N ASP A 100 -5.83 -46.24 6.37
CA ASP A 100 -4.82 -46.11 7.42
C ASP A 100 -5.38 -45.35 8.63
N SER A 101 -6.17 -44.31 8.41
CA SER A 101 -6.92 -43.60 9.46
C SER A 101 -8.30 -43.19 9.00
N CYS A 102 -9.31 -43.34 9.85
CA CYS A 102 -10.71 -43.07 9.53
C CYS A 102 -11.40 -42.26 10.64
N PHE A 103 -12.36 -41.45 10.23
CA PHE A 103 -13.26 -40.75 11.15
C PHE A 103 -14.41 -41.67 11.57
N ASN A 104 -14.94 -42.46 10.63
CA ASN A 104 -15.93 -43.49 10.87
C ASN A 104 -15.79 -44.63 9.84
N ARG A 105 -16.65 -45.65 9.91
CA ARG A 105 -16.65 -46.79 8.97
C ARG A 105 -16.69 -46.39 7.49
N ASN A 106 -17.38 -45.30 7.18
CA ASN A 106 -17.64 -44.86 5.80
C ASN A 106 -16.72 -43.72 5.35
N PHE A 107 -15.98 -43.10 6.27
CA PHE A 107 -15.19 -41.91 6.02
C PHE A 107 -13.74 -42.13 6.47
N CYS A 108 -12.89 -42.45 5.50
CA CYS A 108 -11.46 -42.52 5.63
C CYS A 108 -10.82 -41.13 5.49
N LEU A 109 -9.79 -40.89 6.30
CA LEU A 109 -9.00 -39.67 6.31
C LEU A 109 -7.67 -39.86 5.56
N ARG A 110 -7.06 -41.04 5.66
CA ARG A 110 -5.81 -41.38 4.97
C ARG A 110 -5.85 -42.79 4.44
N CYS A 111 -5.55 -42.96 3.16
CA CYS A 111 -5.48 -44.27 2.52
C CYS A 111 -4.13 -44.94 2.73
N ARG A 112 -4.13 -46.28 2.72
CA ARG A 112 -2.89 -47.07 2.69
C ARG A 112 -2.17 -46.86 1.35
N ALA A 113 -0.86 -47.07 1.33
CA ALA A 113 -0.07 -47.04 0.09
C ALA A 113 -0.68 -47.97 -0.98
N GLY A 114 -0.80 -47.46 -2.20
CA GLY A 114 -1.47 -48.16 -3.32
C GLY A 114 -2.94 -47.77 -3.53
N SER A 115 -3.55 -47.05 -2.59
CA SER A 115 -4.94 -46.58 -2.67
C SER A 115 -5.04 -45.06 -2.58
N TYR A 116 -6.00 -44.47 -3.30
CA TYR A 116 -6.23 -43.03 -3.41
C TYR A 116 -7.55 -42.64 -2.75
N LEU A 117 -7.55 -41.50 -2.08
CA LEU A 117 -8.73 -40.98 -1.38
C LEU A 117 -9.67 -40.25 -2.35
N HIS A 118 -10.95 -40.63 -2.33
CA HIS A 118 -12.02 -39.96 -3.06
C HIS A 118 -13.30 -39.91 -2.22
N LYS A 119 -13.78 -38.70 -1.91
CA LYS A 119 -15.02 -38.47 -1.12
C LYS A 119 -15.08 -39.29 0.19
N GLY A 120 -13.94 -39.41 0.88
CA GLY A 120 -13.84 -40.15 2.13
C GLY A 120 -13.72 -41.68 1.96
N LYS A 121 -13.52 -42.21 0.75
CA LYS A 121 -13.27 -43.64 0.52
C LYS A 121 -11.93 -43.84 -0.16
N CYS A 122 -11.27 -44.95 0.16
CA CYS A 122 -10.02 -45.35 -0.46
C CYS A 122 -10.29 -46.35 -1.58
N MET A 123 -9.67 -46.14 -2.73
CA MET A 123 -9.81 -47.00 -3.90
C MET A 123 -8.49 -47.05 -4.70
N GLU A 124 -8.19 -48.21 -5.30
CA GLU A 124 -6.96 -48.39 -6.09
C GLU A 124 -7.01 -47.68 -7.46
N SER A 125 -8.21 -47.57 -8.05
CA SER A 125 -8.43 -46.88 -9.32
C SER A 125 -9.48 -45.78 -9.16
N CYS A 126 -9.19 -44.59 -9.68
CA CYS A 126 -10.09 -43.45 -9.61
C CYS A 126 -11.28 -43.61 -10.58
N PRO A 127 -12.46 -43.08 -10.24
CA PRO A 127 -13.63 -43.11 -11.11
C PRO A 127 -13.45 -42.18 -12.33
N ASP A 128 -14.33 -42.32 -13.32
CA ASP A 128 -14.24 -41.62 -14.61
C ASP A 128 -14.04 -40.09 -14.45
N GLY A 129 -13.10 -39.54 -15.22
CA GLY A 129 -12.75 -38.11 -15.20
C GLY A 129 -11.76 -37.70 -14.12
N LEU A 130 -11.31 -38.62 -13.27
CA LEU A 130 -10.30 -38.39 -12.23
C LEU A 130 -9.06 -39.26 -12.48
N VAL A 131 -7.90 -38.73 -12.09
CA VAL A 131 -6.61 -39.41 -12.14
C VAL A 131 -6.04 -39.54 -10.73
N SER A 132 -5.24 -40.58 -10.53
CA SER A 132 -4.52 -40.81 -9.28
C SER A 132 -3.35 -39.84 -9.15
N SER A 133 -3.32 -39.05 -8.08
CA SER A 133 -2.18 -38.20 -7.74
C SER A 133 -1.32 -38.86 -6.66
N ASP A 134 -0.08 -39.23 -6.99
CA ASP A 134 0.87 -39.80 -6.04
C ASP A 134 1.33 -38.80 -4.98
N THR A 135 1.42 -37.52 -5.34
CA THR A 135 1.84 -36.44 -4.43
C THR A 135 0.77 -36.17 -3.37
N MET A 136 -0.51 -36.16 -3.76
CA MET A 136 -1.62 -35.88 -2.85
C MET A 136 -2.25 -37.14 -2.26
N LYS A 137 -1.98 -38.33 -2.82
CA LYS A 137 -2.63 -39.62 -2.49
C LYS A 137 -4.16 -39.56 -2.59
N GLU A 138 -4.63 -38.80 -3.55
CA GLU A 138 -6.04 -38.47 -3.78
C GLU A 138 -6.39 -38.64 -5.26
N CYS A 139 -7.67 -38.89 -5.53
CA CYS A 139 -8.21 -38.82 -6.87
C CYS A 139 -8.48 -37.36 -7.23
N VAL A 140 -7.68 -36.81 -8.15
CA VAL A 140 -7.74 -35.43 -8.61
C VAL A 140 -8.30 -35.34 -10.02
N PRO A 141 -8.86 -34.21 -10.46
CA PRO A 141 -9.34 -34.06 -11.84
C PRO A 141 -8.19 -34.25 -12.86
N ALA A 142 -8.49 -34.82 -14.01
CA ALA A 142 -7.55 -34.88 -15.12
C ALA A 142 -7.35 -33.47 -15.71
N CYS A 143 -6.21 -32.85 -15.41
CA CYS A 143 -5.89 -31.50 -15.91
C CYS A 143 -5.25 -31.56 -17.31
N PRO A 144 -5.41 -30.49 -18.12
CA PRO A 144 -4.67 -30.32 -19.37
C PRO A 144 -3.15 -30.31 -19.15
N ALA A 145 -2.36 -30.63 -20.19
CA ALA A 145 -0.90 -30.76 -20.09
C ALA A 145 -0.20 -29.49 -19.57
N ASP A 146 -0.74 -28.31 -19.89
CA ASP A 146 -0.18 -27.01 -19.52
C ASP A 146 -0.67 -26.51 -18.14
N CYS A 147 -1.42 -27.34 -17.41
CA CYS A 147 -2.05 -27.02 -16.14
C CYS A 147 -1.54 -27.93 -15.01
N GLU A 148 -0.99 -27.34 -13.94
CA GLU A 148 -0.50 -28.06 -12.76
C GLU A 148 -1.66 -28.46 -11.83
N SER A 149 -2.61 -27.55 -11.62
CA SER A 149 -3.81 -27.84 -10.84
C SER A 149 -5.03 -27.22 -11.49
N CYS A 150 -6.12 -27.98 -11.54
CA CYS A 150 -7.37 -27.58 -12.14
C CYS A 150 -8.54 -27.86 -11.19
N GLN A 151 -9.60 -27.06 -11.33
CA GLN A 151 -10.85 -27.31 -10.64
C GLN A 151 -11.61 -28.45 -11.32
N ASN A 152 -11.66 -28.41 -12.66
CA ASN A 152 -12.30 -29.38 -13.54
C ASN A 152 -11.37 -29.63 -14.76
N SER A 153 -11.73 -30.54 -15.66
CA SER A 153 -10.97 -30.82 -16.90
C SER A 153 -10.67 -29.58 -17.74
N ASP A 154 -11.53 -28.57 -17.68
CA ASP A 154 -11.48 -27.41 -18.58
C ASP A 154 -11.05 -26.12 -17.87
N THR A 155 -11.03 -26.11 -16.53
CA THR A 155 -10.79 -24.90 -15.73
C THR A 155 -9.55 -25.07 -14.88
N CYS A 156 -8.45 -24.51 -15.37
CA CYS A 156 -7.18 -24.47 -14.66
C CYS A 156 -7.18 -23.41 -13.56
N THR A 157 -6.57 -23.74 -12.41
CA THR A 157 -6.36 -22.80 -11.30
C THR A 157 -4.90 -22.43 -11.14
N ARG A 158 -3.96 -23.29 -11.58
CA ARG A 158 -2.52 -22.99 -11.61
C ARG A 158 -1.88 -23.61 -12.84
N CYS A 159 -1.22 -22.77 -13.62
CA CYS A 159 -0.53 -23.19 -14.82
C CYS A 159 0.84 -23.80 -14.53
N ALA A 160 1.30 -24.65 -15.43
CA ALA A 160 2.66 -25.15 -15.39
C ALA A 160 3.68 -23.99 -15.50
N PRO A 161 4.91 -24.15 -14.99
CA PRO A 161 5.93 -23.11 -15.08
C PRO A 161 6.13 -22.62 -16.53
N GLY A 162 6.20 -21.30 -16.71
CA GLY A 162 6.34 -20.67 -18.03
C GLY A 162 5.02 -20.42 -18.77
N HIS A 163 3.87 -20.72 -18.16
CA HIS A 163 2.55 -20.39 -18.68
C HIS A 163 1.82 -19.40 -17.77
N PHE A 164 0.96 -18.58 -18.37
CA PHE A 164 0.18 -17.54 -17.70
C PHE A 164 -1.29 -17.91 -17.70
N LEU A 165 -1.93 -17.73 -16.54
CA LEU A 165 -3.36 -18.02 -16.37
C LEU A 165 -4.21 -16.88 -16.93
N LEU A 166 -5.16 -17.20 -17.80
CA LEU A 166 -6.18 -16.29 -18.31
C LEU A 166 -7.52 -17.03 -18.41
N HIS A 167 -8.55 -16.54 -17.71
CA HIS A 167 -9.91 -17.10 -17.74
C HIS A 167 -9.99 -18.63 -17.53
N GLY A 168 -9.11 -19.20 -16.70
CA GLY A 168 -9.07 -20.64 -16.44
C GLY A 168 -8.32 -21.46 -17.49
N GLN A 169 -7.64 -20.83 -18.44
CA GLN A 169 -6.77 -21.47 -19.42
C GLN A 169 -5.33 -20.99 -19.26
N CYS A 170 -4.39 -21.85 -19.64
CA CYS A 170 -2.97 -21.55 -19.56
C CYS A 170 -2.44 -21.21 -20.94
N HIS A 171 -1.80 -20.06 -21.05
CA HIS A 171 -1.20 -19.57 -22.28
C HIS A 171 0.30 -19.39 -22.09
N HIS A 172 1.11 -19.86 -23.04
CA HIS A 172 2.56 -19.63 -23.00
C HIS A 172 2.91 -18.13 -23.20
N VAL A 173 2.08 -17.40 -23.94
CA VAL A 173 2.17 -15.94 -24.12
C VAL A 173 0.77 -15.36 -24.00
N CYS A 174 0.61 -14.26 -23.24
CA CYS A 174 -0.68 -13.59 -23.12
C CYS A 174 -1.17 -13.07 -24.49
N PRO A 175 -2.46 -13.24 -24.82
CA PRO A 175 -3.06 -12.69 -26.05
C PRO A 175 -2.98 -11.17 -26.16
N ASP A 176 -3.26 -10.64 -27.35
CA ASP A 176 -3.36 -9.18 -27.58
C ASP A 176 -4.36 -8.54 -26.59
N GLU A 177 -4.00 -7.37 -26.06
CA GLU A 177 -4.68 -6.67 -24.94
C GLU A 177 -4.43 -7.24 -23.53
N PHE A 178 -3.54 -8.21 -23.35
CA PHE A 178 -3.13 -8.71 -22.04
C PHE A 178 -1.61 -8.74 -21.87
N GLU A 179 -1.15 -8.52 -20.65
CA GLU A 179 0.27 -8.58 -20.28
C GLU A 179 0.48 -9.49 -19.06
N PRO A 180 1.66 -10.11 -18.94
CA PRO A 180 1.98 -10.96 -17.80
C PRO A 180 2.24 -10.12 -16.54
N ASN A 181 1.66 -10.55 -15.42
CA ASN A 181 1.96 -10.02 -14.10
C ASN A 181 2.94 -10.93 -13.32
N ASP A 182 3.51 -10.42 -12.22
CA ASP A 182 4.40 -11.15 -11.32
C ASP A 182 3.77 -12.43 -10.73
N SER A 183 2.44 -12.47 -10.65
CA SER A 183 1.66 -13.63 -10.19
C SER A 183 1.48 -14.73 -11.24
N MET A 184 2.11 -14.64 -12.41
CA MET A 184 1.92 -15.55 -13.56
C MET A 184 0.47 -15.58 -14.08
N GLU A 185 -0.16 -14.41 -14.11
CA GLU A 185 -1.51 -14.20 -14.64
C GLU A 185 -1.46 -13.20 -15.78
N CYS A 186 -2.34 -13.36 -16.76
CA CYS A 186 -2.54 -12.38 -17.81
C CYS A 186 -3.52 -11.30 -17.32
N ILE A 187 -3.03 -10.09 -17.12
CA ILE A 187 -3.84 -8.92 -16.76
C ILE A 187 -4.13 -8.07 -18.00
N PRO A 188 -5.27 -7.37 -18.07
CA PRO A 188 -5.56 -6.49 -19.21
C PRO A 188 -4.51 -5.38 -19.33
N THR A 189 -4.02 -5.14 -20.55
CA THR A 189 -3.10 -4.03 -20.83
C THR A 189 -3.82 -2.71 -20.64
N VAL A 190 -3.25 -1.86 -19.80
CA VAL A 190 -3.79 -0.53 -19.56
C VAL A 190 -3.16 0.48 -20.53
N HIS A 191 -3.99 1.13 -21.32
CA HIS A 191 -3.58 2.24 -22.19
C HIS A 191 -3.66 3.58 -21.45
N CYS A 192 -2.90 4.58 -21.91
CA CYS A 192 -2.98 5.89 -21.28
C CYS A 192 -4.28 6.61 -21.65
N GLU A 193 -5.07 6.96 -20.64
CA GLU A 193 -6.25 7.80 -20.80
C GLU A 193 -5.98 9.21 -20.31
N VAL A 194 -6.45 10.20 -21.05
CA VAL A 194 -6.26 11.63 -20.76
C VAL A 194 -7.62 12.33 -20.68
N SER A 195 -7.69 13.40 -19.92
CA SER A 195 -8.91 14.19 -19.75
C SER A 195 -9.29 14.93 -21.03
N GLU A 196 -10.51 15.47 -21.02
CA GLU A 196 -10.86 16.55 -21.94
C GLU A 196 -9.90 17.74 -21.77
N TRP A 197 -9.76 18.51 -22.83
CA TRP A 197 -8.92 19.70 -22.82
C TRP A 197 -9.50 20.78 -21.92
N ASN A 198 -8.64 21.42 -21.12
CA ASN A 198 -9.02 22.66 -20.46
C ASN A 198 -9.30 23.76 -21.49
N GLU A 199 -10.02 24.79 -21.03
CA GLU A 199 -10.19 26.02 -21.81
C GLU A 199 -8.83 26.64 -22.16
N TRP A 200 -8.78 27.34 -23.30
CA TRP A 200 -7.58 28.04 -23.75
C TRP A 200 -7.17 29.11 -22.74
N GLY A 201 -5.90 29.07 -22.31
CA GLY A 201 -5.33 30.10 -21.47
C GLY A 201 -5.25 31.47 -22.18
N PRO A 202 -4.95 32.55 -21.45
CA PRO A 202 -4.83 33.88 -22.03
C PRO A 202 -3.70 33.95 -23.07
N CYS A 203 -3.92 34.73 -24.12
CA CYS A 203 -2.95 34.93 -25.20
C CYS A 203 -1.64 35.54 -24.66
N SER A 204 -0.57 34.74 -24.63
CA SER A 204 0.76 35.10 -24.17
C SER A 204 1.53 35.90 -25.20
N ARG A 205 2.34 36.84 -24.71
CA ARG A 205 2.96 37.93 -25.47
C ARG A 205 4.44 37.68 -25.83
N SER A 206 4.96 36.45 -25.64
CA SER A 206 6.37 36.08 -25.87
C SER A 206 7.37 37.10 -25.27
N GLY A 207 7.07 37.60 -24.06
CA GLY A 207 7.91 38.58 -23.34
C GLY A 207 7.95 40.02 -23.90
N LYS A 208 7.25 40.33 -24.99
CA LYS A 208 7.24 41.69 -25.58
C LYS A 208 6.10 42.54 -24.99
N THR A 209 6.34 43.83 -24.75
CA THR A 209 5.31 44.74 -24.17
C THR A 209 4.54 45.55 -25.22
N CYS A 210 5.12 45.81 -26.40
CA CYS A 210 4.49 46.57 -27.49
C CYS A 210 4.90 46.03 -28.88
N GLY A 211 4.13 46.37 -29.93
CA GLY A 211 4.54 46.20 -31.32
C GLY A 211 4.15 44.90 -32.05
N PHE A 212 3.52 43.92 -31.41
CA PHE A 212 3.16 42.64 -32.03
C PHE A 212 1.64 42.45 -32.15
N LYS A 213 1.25 41.66 -33.18
CA LYS A 213 -0.13 41.37 -33.59
C LYS A 213 -0.55 39.92 -33.24
N TRP A 214 0.42 39.04 -33.04
CA TRP A 214 0.23 37.62 -32.78
C TRP A 214 0.82 37.26 -31.40
N GLY A 215 0.18 36.34 -30.70
CA GLY A 215 0.62 35.73 -29.45
C GLY A 215 0.34 34.23 -29.48
N GLU A 216 0.62 33.56 -28.36
CA GLU A 216 0.43 32.12 -28.21
C GLU A 216 -0.48 31.84 -27.01
N GLU A 217 -1.54 31.07 -27.20
CA GLU A 217 -2.36 30.52 -26.14
C GLU A 217 -2.01 29.05 -25.95
N THR A 218 -2.07 28.60 -24.69
CA THR A 218 -1.75 27.22 -24.32
C THR A 218 -2.94 26.64 -23.59
N ARG A 219 -3.34 25.44 -23.98
CA ARG A 219 -4.27 24.61 -23.20
C ARG A 219 -3.55 23.36 -22.74
N THR A 220 -4.01 22.82 -21.62
CA THR A 220 -3.46 21.61 -21.02
C THR A 220 -4.58 20.62 -20.73
N ARG A 221 -4.22 19.35 -20.65
CA ARG A 221 -5.09 18.26 -20.17
C ARG A 221 -4.29 17.36 -19.24
N THR A 222 -4.97 16.68 -18.33
CA THR A 222 -4.32 15.81 -17.35
C THR A 222 -4.38 14.35 -17.79
N VAL A 223 -3.39 13.56 -17.39
CA VAL A 223 -3.43 12.10 -17.53
C VAL A 223 -4.35 11.56 -16.44
N LEU A 224 -5.39 10.84 -16.83
CA LEU A 224 -6.35 10.19 -15.93
C LEU A 224 -5.89 8.78 -15.56
N GLN A 225 -5.38 8.04 -16.54
CA GLN A 225 -4.87 6.69 -16.35
C GLN A 225 -3.47 6.58 -16.96
N ASN A 226 -2.53 6.11 -16.15
CA ASN A 226 -1.18 5.86 -16.62
C ASN A 226 -1.14 4.55 -17.42
N PRO A 227 -0.37 4.49 -18.50
CA PRO A 227 -0.22 3.28 -19.29
C PRO A 227 0.62 2.26 -18.53
N SER A 228 0.34 0.99 -18.78
CA SER A 228 1.17 -0.13 -18.36
C SER A 228 2.47 -0.24 -19.17
N PRO A 229 3.45 -1.08 -18.81
CA PRO A 229 4.69 -1.26 -19.58
C PRO A 229 4.47 -1.60 -21.05
N MET A 230 3.46 -2.41 -21.36
CA MET A 230 3.06 -2.74 -22.74
C MET A 230 1.95 -1.83 -23.29
N GLY A 231 1.47 -0.87 -22.49
CA GLY A 231 0.45 0.09 -22.86
C GLY A 231 0.95 1.16 -23.83
N SER A 232 0.01 1.81 -24.53
CA SER A 232 0.33 2.91 -25.44
C SER A 232 0.70 4.18 -24.66
N PRO A 233 1.75 4.91 -25.07
CA PRO A 233 2.20 6.10 -24.36
C PRO A 233 1.14 7.20 -24.40
N CYS A 234 1.15 8.06 -23.38
CA CYS A 234 0.19 9.14 -23.29
C CYS A 234 0.28 10.10 -24.48
N PRO A 235 -0.87 10.47 -25.08
CA PRO A 235 -0.89 11.50 -26.10
C PRO A 235 -0.53 12.87 -25.48
N ALA A 236 -0.16 13.85 -26.32
CA ALA A 236 0.36 15.14 -25.85
C ALA A 236 -0.56 15.81 -24.80
N THR A 237 -0.01 16.25 -23.68
CA THR A 237 -0.75 16.87 -22.56
C THR A 237 -0.81 18.40 -22.63
N SER A 238 -0.07 19.01 -23.54
CA SER A 238 -0.07 20.45 -23.78
C SER A 238 -0.19 20.76 -25.26
N GLU A 239 -1.03 21.73 -25.60
CA GLU A 239 -1.19 22.20 -26.98
C GLU A 239 -1.11 23.73 -27.02
N LYS A 240 -0.49 24.23 -28.09
CA LYS A 240 -0.26 25.65 -28.32
C LYS A 240 -0.92 26.08 -29.62
N ARG A 241 -1.56 27.25 -29.60
CA ARG A 241 -2.19 27.85 -30.78
C ARG A 241 -1.87 29.33 -30.87
N GLU A 242 -1.77 29.84 -32.10
CA GLU A 242 -1.59 31.27 -32.34
C GLU A 242 -2.89 32.05 -32.09
N CYS A 243 -2.78 33.19 -31.44
CA CYS A 243 -3.90 34.08 -31.12
C CYS A 243 -3.60 35.52 -31.56
N LEU A 244 -4.64 36.24 -32.00
CA LEU A 244 -4.54 37.63 -32.43
C LEU A 244 -4.71 38.58 -31.24
N VAL A 245 -3.74 39.49 -31.05
CA VAL A 245 -3.76 40.49 -29.98
C VAL A 245 -3.81 41.91 -30.52
N LYS A 246 -4.60 42.77 -29.85
CA LYS A 246 -4.67 44.20 -30.17
C LYS A 246 -3.28 44.82 -30.10
N ARG A 247 -2.81 45.35 -31.23
CA ARG A 247 -1.47 45.91 -31.39
C ARG A 247 -1.29 47.17 -30.54
N ARG A 248 -0.46 47.10 -29.49
CA ARG A 248 -0.06 48.29 -28.71
C ARG A 248 1.03 49.05 -29.46
N ARG A 249 0.81 50.35 -29.71
CA ARG A 249 1.85 51.22 -30.30
C ARG A 249 3.02 51.34 -29.32
N CYS A 250 4.23 51.10 -29.81
CA CYS A 250 5.43 51.38 -29.04
C CYS A 250 5.63 52.90 -28.94
N LYS A 251 5.96 53.41 -27.75
CA LYS A 251 6.45 54.79 -27.65
C LYS A 251 7.81 54.87 -28.35
N PRO A 252 8.04 55.87 -29.22
CA PRO A 252 9.34 56.02 -29.87
C PRO A 252 10.42 56.26 -28.81
N LYS A 253 11.49 55.46 -28.85
CA LYS A 253 12.72 55.71 -28.08
C LYS A 253 13.36 56.99 -28.65
N GLY A 254 13.00 58.16 -28.12
CA GLY A 254 13.59 59.42 -28.60
C GLY A 254 13.09 60.73 -27.99
N GLN A 255 11.94 60.79 -27.32
CA GLN A 255 11.37 62.08 -26.87
C GLN A 255 12.00 62.66 -25.58
N ARG A 256 12.84 61.92 -24.85
CA ARG A 256 13.52 62.46 -23.66
C ARG A 256 14.57 63.54 -23.95
N ARG A 257 15.10 63.63 -25.18
CA ARG A 257 16.11 64.64 -25.55
C ARG A 257 15.48 66.01 -25.85
N GLY A 258 14.29 66.03 -26.45
CA GLY A 258 13.58 67.27 -26.81
C GLY A 258 12.98 68.00 -25.61
N GLU A 259 12.37 67.28 -24.67
CA GLU A 259 11.80 67.88 -23.44
C GLU A 259 12.88 68.44 -22.52
N LYS A 260 14.03 67.75 -22.36
CA LYS A 260 15.17 68.30 -21.61
C LYS A 260 15.71 69.59 -22.25
N LYS A 261 15.82 69.65 -23.57
CA LYS A 261 16.33 70.83 -24.29
C LYS A 261 15.35 72.01 -24.21
N LYS A 262 14.03 71.75 -24.30
CA LYS A 262 12.99 72.77 -24.06
C LYS A 262 13.02 73.29 -22.62
N ARG A 263 13.16 72.40 -21.63
CA ARG A 263 13.22 72.77 -20.21
C ARG A 263 14.48 73.59 -19.90
N PHE A 264 15.63 73.22 -20.47
CA PHE A 264 16.88 73.97 -20.32
C PHE A 264 16.80 75.37 -20.96
N ASN A 265 16.21 75.48 -22.16
CA ASN A 265 16.03 76.77 -22.82
C ASN A 265 15.02 77.68 -22.09
N LEU A 266 13.94 77.14 -21.49
CA LEU A 266 13.05 77.94 -20.63
C LEU A 266 13.79 78.45 -19.38
N GLN A 267 14.58 77.59 -18.74
CA GLN A 267 15.34 77.94 -17.53
C GLN A 267 16.41 79.00 -17.81
N GLU A 268 17.10 78.94 -18.97
CA GLU A 268 18.04 79.98 -19.39
C GLU A 268 17.35 81.32 -19.67
N LYS A 269 16.15 81.29 -20.25
CA LYS A 269 15.38 82.51 -20.53
C LYS A 269 14.92 83.18 -19.23
N GLU A 270 14.38 82.42 -18.30
CA GLU A 270 14.01 82.92 -16.96
C GLU A 270 15.22 83.46 -16.19
N ASN A 271 16.36 82.75 -16.22
CA ASN A 271 17.59 83.22 -15.58
C ASN A 271 18.14 84.51 -16.24
N GLY A 272 17.99 84.64 -17.56
CA GLY A 272 18.36 85.85 -18.31
C GLY A 272 17.48 87.05 -17.96
N GLU A 273 16.17 86.84 -17.82
CA GLU A 273 15.21 87.87 -17.39
C GLU A 273 15.48 88.29 -15.93
N ALA A 274 15.67 87.34 -15.00
CA ALA A 274 16.02 87.61 -13.61
C ALA A 274 17.38 88.33 -13.45
N ARG A 275 18.34 88.10 -14.35
CA ARG A 275 19.62 88.83 -14.35
C ARG A 275 19.46 90.27 -14.85
N ARG A 276 18.58 90.52 -15.81
CA ARG A 276 18.27 91.87 -16.31
C ARG A 276 17.50 92.68 -15.27
N GLU A 277 16.60 92.05 -14.54
CA GLU A 277 15.84 92.68 -13.44
C GLU A 277 16.77 93.11 -12.30
N ARG A 278 17.64 92.21 -11.81
CA ARG A 278 18.66 92.58 -10.80
C ARG A 278 19.60 93.69 -11.25
N LYS A 279 19.89 93.79 -12.56
CA LYS A 279 20.71 94.89 -13.09
C LYS A 279 19.95 96.22 -13.03
N ARG A 280 18.66 96.23 -13.36
CA ARG A 280 17.79 97.41 -13.24
C ARG A 280 17.61 97.85 -11.79
N GLU A 281 17.48 96.90 -10.87
CA GLU A 281 17.40 97.20 -9.43
C GLU A 281 18.70 97.83 -8.92
N ARG A 282 19.88 97.30 -9.30
CA ARG A 282 21.16 97.92 -8.95
C ARG A 282 21.35 99.30 -9.56
N GLU A 283 20.95 99.48 -10.82
CA GLU A 283 20.99 100.79 -11.49
C GLU A 283 20.06 101.79 -10.78
N LYS A 284 18.88 101.33 -10.32
CA LYS A 284 17.94 102.14 -9.52
C LYS A 284 18.50 102.48 -8.14
N GLU A 285 19.10 101.52 -7.43
CA GLU A 285 19.77 101.77 -6.15
C GLU A 285 20.94 102.75 -6.29
N THR A 286 21.72 102.69 -7.39
CA THR A 286 22.78 103.67 -7.65
C THR A 286 22.22 105.07 -7.92
N ILE A 287 21.11 105.19 -8.65
CA ILE A 287 20.43 106.46 -8.90
C ILE A 287 19.85 107.01 -7.58
N ASP A 288 19.20 106.19 -6.77
CA ASP A 288 18.65 106.59 -5.47
C ASP A 288 19.78 107.01 -4.48
N ARG A 289 20.96 106.38 -4.57
CA ARG A 289 22.17 106.76 -3.80
C ARG A 289 22.77 108.09 -4.27
N GLU A 290 22.78 108.35 -5.58
CA GLU A 290 23.20 109.64 -6.16
C GLU A 290 22.21 110.77 -5.84
N ASP A 291 20.90 110.49 -5.82
CA ASP A 291 19.85 111.44 -5.43
C ASP A 291 19.87 111.76 -3.93
N SER A 292 20.25 110.79 -3.08
CA SER A 292 20.43 111.01 -1.64
C SER A 292 21.74 111.73 -1.31
N GLU A 293 22.84 111.48 -2.03
CA GLU A 293 24.09 112.25 -1.91
C GLU A 293 23.93 113.70 -2.41
N SER A 294 23.11 113.93 -3.43
CA SER A 294 22.80 115.27 -3.93
C SER A 294 21.80 116.02 -3.05
N ARG A 295 20.79 115.36 -2.45
CA ARG A 295 19.91 115.97 -1.43
C ARG A 295 20.63 116.35 -0.14
N ASN A 296 21.60 115.57 0.33
CA ASN A 296 22.38 115.90 1.52
C ASN A 296 23.37 117.07 1.31
N LYS A 297 23.53 117.56 0.07
CA LYS A 297 24.40 118.70 -0.25
C LYS A 297 23.65 120.02 -0.43
N THR A 298 22.31 120.00 -0.43
CA THR A 298 21.45 121.19 -0.64
C THR A 298 20.70 121.67 0.60
N GLU A 299 20.75 120.94 1.72
CA GLU A 299 20.03 121.30 2.97
C GLU A 299 20.93 121.54 4.20
N HIS A 300 22.17 122.02 4.03
CA HIS A 300 22.93 122.64 5.13
C HIS A 300 23.49 124.00 4.72
N ARG A 301 22.62 125.02 4.79
CA ARG A 301 23.02 126.43 4.85
C ARG A 301 22.07 127.24 5.73
N PRO A 302 22.42 127.56 6.99
CA PRO A 302 21.85 128.70 7.69
C PRO A 302 22.90 129.81 7.95
N ARG A 303 22.38 131.02 8.08
CA ARG A 303 23.11 132.29 8.18
C ARG A 303 23.77 132.52 9.56
N ARG A 304 25.01 133.03 9.47
CA ARG A 304 25.89 133.86 10.33
C ARG A 304 25.44 134.35 11.74
N ASP A 305 26.38 134.11 12.68
CA ASP A 305 26.89 134.88 13.85
C ASP A 305 26.37 134.71 15.31
N GLN A 306 27.35 134.84 16.22
CA GLN A 306 27.55 134.36 17.60
C GLN A 306 26.70 135.00 18.73
N SER A 307 26.46 134.25 19.83
CA SER A 307 26.36 134.67 21.28
C SER A 307 25.56 133.65 22.13
N ARG A 308 26.09 133.06 23.22
CA ARG A 308 25.98 133.41 24.68
C ARG A 308 24.56 133.22 25.29
N ASP A 309 24.29 132.79 26.52
CA ASP A 309 24.98 132.18 27.68
C ASP A 309 23.89 131.88 28.74
N ALA A 310 24.29 131.31 29.90
CA ALA A 310 23.59 131.16 31.19
C ALA A 310 22.82 129.86 31.48
N GLY A 311 23.12 129.31 32.67
CA GLY A 311 22.47 128.12 33.25
C GLY A 311 21.41 128.44 34.31
N THR A 312 20.87 127.37 34.92
CA THR A 312 19.92 127.33 36.08
C THR A 312 18.50 127.86 35.74
N VAL A 313 17.38 127.26 36.15
CA VAL A 313 16.99 126.51 37.37
C VAL A 313 16.12 125.31 37.00
#